data_AF-A0A1F8CL79-F1
#
_entry.id   AF-A0A1F8CL79-F1
#
_cell.length_a   1.000
_cell.length_b   1.000
_cell.length_c   1.000
_cell.angle_alpha   90.00
_cell.angle_beta   90.00
_cell.angle_gamma   90.00
#
_symmetry.space_group_name_H-M   'P 1'
#
loop_
_entity.id
_entity.type
_entity.pdbx_description
1 polymer ?
#
loop_
_entity_poly.entity_id
_entity_poly.type
_entity_poly.pdbx_seq_one_letter_code
_entity_poly.pdbx_strand_id
1 'polypeptide(L)'
;MNDCIFCKIVKGEIPSKVEKETKNLLVIHDINPKAPIHLLIISKKHIQDMRDDNGVIWAAAGKLAKELVQEKKLTGFRLVHNVGEAAMIHHMHIQLLGGISADREV
;
A
#
# COMPACT_ATOMS: atom_id res chain seq x y z
N MET A 1 -1.84 -18.39 -4.85
CA MET A 1 -2.19 -17.29 -5.79
C MET A 1 -3.70 -17.08 -5.94
N ASN A 2 -4.52 -18.13 -6.13
CA ASN A 2 -5.98 -17.99 -6.31
C ASN A 2 -6.77 -17.44 -5.11
N ASP A 3 -6.22 -17.54 -3.88
CA ASP A 3 -6.89 -17.04 -2.68
C ASP A 3 -6.31 -15.74 -2.09
N CYS A 4 -5.40 -15.07 -2.81
CA CYS A 4 -4.91 -13.78 -2.35
C CYS A 4 -6.00 -12.71 -2.46
N ILE A 5 -6.39 -12.11 -1.33
CA ILE A 5 -7.40 -11.05 -1.28
C ILE A 5 -7.02 -9.84 -2.14
N PHE A 6 -5.75 -9.43 -2.16
CA PHE A 6 -5.29 -8.33 -2.99
C PHE A 6 -5.26 -8.67 -4.49
N CYS A 7 -5.03 -9.93 -4.87
CA CYS A 7 -5.22 -10.34 -6.27
C CYS A 7 -6.69 -10.21 -6.69
N LYS A 8 -7.63 -10.61 -5.82
CA LYS A 8 -9.07 -10.48 -6.08
C LYS A 8 -9.48 -8.99 -6.19
N ILE A 9 -8.97 -8.13 -5.31
CA ILE A 9 -9.19 -6.67 -5.39
C ILE A 9 -8.61 -6.09 -6.69
N VAL A 10 -7.37 -6.43 -7.04
CA VAL A 10 -6.73 -5.94 -8.28
C VAL A 10 -7.50 -6.37 -9.53
N LYS A 11 -8.12 -7.55 -9.51
CA LYS A 11 -8.98 -8.04 -10.61
C LYS A 11 -10.40 -7.45 -10.59
N GLY A 12 -10.77 -6.70 -9.55
CA GLY A 12 -12.13 -6.19 -9.36
C GLY A 12 -13.16 -7.23 -8.92
N GLU A 13 -12.72 -8.40 -8.46
CA GLU A 13 -13.62 -9.47 -7.97
C GLU A 13 -14.19 -9.15 -6.57
N ILE A 14 -13.47 -8.33 -5.79
CA ILE A 14 -13.90 -7.85 -4.47
C ILE A 14 -13.92 -6.32 -4.50
N PRO A 15 -15.00 -5.68 -4.02
CA PRO A 15 -15.08 -4.22 -3.99
C PRO A 15 -14.01 -3.62 -3.08
N SER A 16 -13.47 -2.49 -3.48
CA SER A 16 -12.56 -1.68 -2.66
C SER A 16 -12.77 -0.21 -2.97
N LYS A 17 -12.44 0.67 -2.01
CA LYS A 17 -12.45 2.10 -2.25
C LYS A 17 -11.12 2.49 -2.90
N VAL A 18 -11.12 2.56 -4.23
CA VAL A 18 -9.94 2.95 -5.02
C VAL A 18 -9.68 4.44 -4.87
N GLU A 19 -8.43 4.79 -4.54
CA GLU A 19 -7.94 6.16 -4.49
C GLU A 19 -7.27 6.56 -5.82
N LYS A 20 -6.40 5.68 -6.33
CA LYS A 20 -5.59 5.94 -7.52
C LYS A 20 -5.14 4.63 -8.14
N GLU A 21 -4.97 4.62 -9.45
CA GLU A 21 -4.51 3.43 -10.17
C GLU A 21 -3.45 3.83 -11.20
N THR A 22 -2.45 2.97 -11.37
CA THR A 22 -1.38 3.14 -12.35
C THR A 22 -1.21 1.86 -13.16
N LYS A 23 -0.23 1.84 -14.08
CA LYS A 23 0.11 0.63 -14.83
C LYS A 23 0.48 -0.56 -13.92
N ASN A 24 1.22 -0.32 -12.83
CA ASN A 24 1.81 -1.39 -12.01
C ASN A 24 1.27 -1.45 -10.57
N LEU A 25 0.56 -0.41 -10.12
CA LEU A 25 0.12 -0.26 -8.74
C LEU A 25 -1.36 0.11 -8.67
N LEU A 26 -2.03 -0.33 -7.61
CA LEU A 26 -3.37 0.06 -7.22
C LEU A 26 -3.31 0.64 -5.81
N VAL A 27 -3.96 1.79 -5.60
CA VAL A 27 -4.04 2.45 -4.29
C VAL A 27 -5.47 2.37 -3.81
N ILE A 28 -5.68 1.78 -2.64
CA ILE A 28 -6.99 1.67 -2.00
C ILE A 28 -6.94 2.24 -0.59
N HIS A 29 -8.11 2.61 -0.05
CA HIS A 29 -8.25 2.90 1.37
C HIS A 29 -8.28 1.59 2.16
N ASP A 30 -7.53 1.52 3.26
CA ASP A 30 -7.61 0.39 4.17
C ASP A 30 -9.03 0.33 4.80
N ILE A 31 -9.61 -0.87 4.87
CA ILE A 31 -10.95 -1.09 5.43
C ILE A 31 -10.97 -0.93 6.96
N ASN A 32 -9.82 -1.12 7.62
CA ASN A 32 -9.60 -0.97 9.05
C ASN A 32 -8.51 0.11 9.31
N PRO A 33 -8.79 1.38 9.03
CA PRO A 33 -7.79 2.45 9.07
C PRO A 33 -7.16 2.60 10.46
N LYS A 34 -5.82 2.76 10.49
CA LYS A 34 -5.03 2.96 11.71
C LYS A 34 -4.52 4.40 11.88
N ALA A 35 -4.95 5.28 10.99
CA ALA A 35 -4.63 6.70 10.92
C ALA A 35 -5.76 7.43 10.16
N PRO A 36 -5.90 8.76 10.31
CA PRO A 36 -6.88 9.55 9.56
C PRO A 36 -6.80 9.34 8.04
N ILE A 37 -5.59 9.14 7.53
CA ILE A 37 -5.35 8.66 6.16
C ILE A 37 -4.59 7.35 6.28
N HIS A 38 -5.21 6.25 5.85
CA HIS A 38 -4.57 4.95 5.74
C HIS A 38 -4.82 4.38 4.34
N LEU A 39 -3.79 4.46 3.49
CA LEU A 39 -3.83 3.93 2.13
C LEU A 39 -2.93 2.72 1.99
N LEU A 40 -3.32 1.79 1.12
CA LEU A 40 -2.52 0.64 0.73
C LEU A 40 -2.10 0.82 -0.72
N ILE A 41 -0.80 0.92 -0.97
CA ILE A 41 -0.19 0.93 -2.30
C ILE A 41 0.18 -0.50 -2.65
N ILE A 42 -0.63 -1.16 -3.48
CA ILE A 42 -0.58 -2.59 -3.76
C ILE A 42 0.01 -2.82 -5.15
N SER A 43 0.93 -3.77 -5.27
CA SER A 43 1.42 -4.22 -6.58
C SER A 43 0.32 -4.92 -7.37
N LYS A 44 0.13 -4.59 -8.64
CA LYS A 44 -0.87 -5.30 -9.48
C LYS A 44 -0.45 -6.73 -9.77
N LYS A 45 0.85 -6.94 -10.03
CA LYS A 45 1.42 -8.28 -10.09
C LYS A 45 1.55 -8.83 -8.68
N HIS A 46 1.22 -10.10 -8.49
CA HIS A 46 1.47 -10.76 -7.23
C HIS A 46 2.99 -10.94 -7.05
N ILE A 47 3.54 -10.20 -6.09
CA ILE A 47 4.92 -10.29 -5.60
C ILE A 47 4.74 -10.49 -4.10
N GLN A 48 5.41 -11.46 -3.49
CA GLN A 48 5.13 -11.82 -2.10
C GLN A 48 5.43 -10.65 -1.15
N ASP A 49 6.63 -10.10 -1.27
CA ASP A 49 7.11 -8.92 -0.56
C ASP A 49 8.34 -8.32 -1.28
N MET A 50 8.95 -7.28 -0.71
CA MET A 50 10.07 -6.58 -1.35
C MET A 50 11.30 -7.44 -1.66
N ARG A 51 11.46 -8.63 -1.04
CA ARG A 51 12.61 -9.52 -1.33
C ARG A 51 12.50 -10.15 -2.71
N ASP A 52 11.29 -10.26 -3.25
CA ASP A 52 11.01 -10.79 -4.58
C ASP A 52 10.90 -9.69 -5.66
N ASP A 53 10.97 -8.42 -5.26
CA ASP A 53 11.01 -7.28 -6.19
C ASP A 53 12.45 -6.99 -6.60
N ASN A 54 12.69 -6.80 -7.90
CA ASN A 54 13.99 -6.35 -8.42
C ASN A 54 14.20 -4.82 -8.25
N GLY A 55 13.48 -4.19 -7.31
CA GLY A 55 13.48 -2.76 -7.02
C GLY A 55 12.55 -1.91 -7.90
N VAL A 56 11.94 -2.48 -8.94
CA VAL A 56 11.09 -1.72 -9.88
C VAL A 56 9.79 -1.30 -9.22
N ILE A 57 9.12 -2.22 -8.50
CA ILE A 57 7.85 -1.92 -7.85
C ILE A 57 8.08 -1.02 -6.64
N TRP A 58 9.15 -1.23 -5.88
CA TRP A 58 9.52 -0.38 -4.76
C TRP A 58 9.74 1.07 -5.19
N ALA A 59 10.53 1.28 -6.26
CA ALA A 59 10.77 2.62 -6.80
C ALA A 59 9.48 3.29 -7.29
N ALA A 60 8.62 2.54 -8.00
CA ALA A 60 7.34 3.05 -8.48
C ALA A 60 6.41 3.42 -7.31
N ALA A 61 6.37 2.60 -6.25
CA ALA A 61 5.54 2.83 -5.08
C ALA A 61 6.03 4.04 -4.27
N GLY A 62 7.35 4.24 -4.13
CA GLY A 62 7.93 5.42 -3.51
C GLY A 62 7.59 6.71 -4.26
N LYS A 63 7.64 6.69 -5.60
CA LYS A 63 7.21 7.83 -6.43
C LYS A 63 5.72 8.14 -6.23
N LEU A 64 4.88 7.11 -6.27
CA LEU A 64 3.43 7.27 -6.10
C LEU A 64 3.07 7.76 -4.70
N ALA A 65 3.74 7.26 -3.66
CA ALA A 65 3.60 7.76 -2.29
C ALA A 65 3.92 9.26 -2.22
N LYS A 66 5.00 9.72 -2.85
CA LYS A 66 5.36 11.16 -2.91
C LYS A 66 4.26 12.00 -3.55
N GLU A 67 3.65 11.53 -4.63
CA GLU A 67 2.51 12.22 -5.27
C GLU A 67 1.31 12.29 -4.32
N LEU A 68 0.94 11.17 -3.68
CA LEU A 68 -0.20 11.10 -2.77
C LEU A 68 -0.03 12.01 -1.55
N VAL A 69 1.16 12.10 -0.95
CA VAL A 69 1.39 12.99 0.19
C VAL A 69 1.29 14.47 -0.21
N GLN A 70 1.69 14.83 -1.44
CA GLN A 70 1.54 16.18 -1.97
C GLN A 70 0.07 16.53 -2.22
N GLU A 71 -0.66 15.63 -2.91
CA GLU A 71 -2.09 15.79 -3.19
C GLU A 71 -2.90 15.95 -1.89
N LYS A 72 -2.56 15.18 -0.85
CA LYS A 72 -3.22 15.20 0.47
C LYS A 72 -2.66 16.25 1.42
N LYS A 73 -1.66 17.06 0.99
CA LYS A 73 -1.00 18.09 1.80
C LYS A 73 -0.50 17.57 3.16
N LEU A 74 0.06 16.36 3.16
CA LEU A 74 0.58 15.74 4.38
C LEU A 74 1.94 16.32 4.75
N THR A 75 2.02 16.88 5.95
CA THR A 75 3.25 17.42 6.53
C THR A 75 4.02 16.37 7.34
N GLY A 76 3.38 15.24 7.66
CA GLY A 76 3.98 14.08 8.33
C GLY A 76 3.26 12.80 7.95
N PHE A 77 4.02 11.73 7.73
CA PHE A 77 3.49 10.42 7.34
C PHE A 77 4.47 9.30 7.70
N ARG A 78 3.97 8.06 7.74
CA ARG A 78 4.76 6.84 7.89
C ARG A 78 4.47 5.92 6.71
N LEU A 79 5.52 5.37 6.11
CA LEU A 79 5.42 4.28 5.14
C LEU A 79 5.82 2.99 5.84
N VAL A 80 4.99 1.96 5.71
CA VAL A 80 5.25 0.65 6.32
C VAL A 80 5.12 -0.44 5.27
N HIS A 81 6.11 -1.31 5.18
CA HIS A 81 6.05 -2.52 4.39
C HIS A 81 6.44 -3.71 5.27
N ASN A 82 5.51 -4.62 5.50
CA ASN A 82 5.77 -5.82 6.28
C ASN A 82 6.26 -6.95 5.38
N VAL A 83 7.23 -7.72 5.87
CA VAL A 83 7.94 -8.77 5.13
C VAL A 83 7.90 -10.07 5.94
N GLY A 84 7.75 -11.21 5.26
CA GLY A 84 7.72 -12.53 5.92
C GLY A 84 6.61 -12.65 6.99
N GLU A 85 6.94 -13.20 8.14
CA GLU A 85 6.00 -13.44 9.26
C GLU A 85 5.40 -12.17 9.86
N ALA A 86 5.97 -10.99 9.59
CA ALA A 86 5.37 -9.72 9.99
C ALA A 86 4.17 -9.32 9.13
N ALA A 87 3.96 -9.97 7.97
CA ALA A 87 2.90 -9.65 7.03
C ALA A 87 1.70 -10.59 7.20
N MET A 88 0.52 -10.01 7.46
CA MET A 88 -0.74 -10.76 7.46
C MET A 88 -1.17 -11.18 6.05
N ILE A 89 -0.73 -10.44 5.02
CA ILE A 89 -1.03 -10.70 3.62
C ILE A 89 0.29 -10.73 2.86
N HIS A 90 0.62 -11.90 2.32
CA HIS A 90 1.83 -12.14 1.52
C HIS A 90 1.63 -11.69 0.07
N HIS A 91 1.33 -10.40 -0.09
CA HIS A 91 1.27 -9.72 -1.38
C HIS A 91 1.77 -8.31 -1.13
N MET A 92 2.86 -7.93 -1.79
CA MET A 92 3.56 -6.67 -1.63
C MET A 92 2.61 -5.47 -1.65
N HIS A 93 2.51 -4.82 -0.50
CA HIS A 93 1.77 -3.59 -0.31
C HIS A 93 2.51 -2.69 0.67
N ILE A 94 2.45 -1.39 0.43
CA ILE A 94 3.02 -0.36 1.30
C ILE A 94 1.87 0.40 1.92
N GLN A 95 1.82 0.44 3.25
CA GLN A 95 0.87 1.26 3.99
C GLN A 95 1.39 2.70 4.01
N LEU A 96 0.54 3.66 3.63
CA LEU A 96 0.77 5.09 3.80
C LEU A 96 -0.17 5.59 4.89
N LEU A 97 0.42 5.95 6.02
CA LEU A 97 -0.26 6.47 7.20
C LEU A 97 -0.02 7.97 7.30
N GLY A 98 -1.07 8.78 7.12
CA GLY A 98 -1.04 10.24 7.21
C GLY A 98 -1.91 10.77 8.35
N GLY A 99 -1.62 12.00 8.80
CA GLY A 99 -2.32 12.62 9.93
C GLY A 99 -1.91 12.01 11.27
N ILE A 100 -0.66 11.56 11.37
CA ILE A 100 -0.06 10.98 12.58
C ILE A 100 1.13 11.83 13.03
N SER A 101 1.41 11.79 14.32
CA SER A 101 2.52 12.51 14.96
C SER A 101 3.65 11.55 15.35
N ALA A 102 4.80 12.12 15.70
CA ALA A 102 6.02 11.35 16.02
C ALA A 102 5.90 10.52 17.31
N ASP A 103 5.05 10.93 18.24
CA ASP A 103 4.74 10.26 19.51
C ASP A 103 3.77 9.07 19.36
N ARG A 104 3.20 8.86 18.16
CA ARG A 104 2.36 7.68 17.89
C ARG A 104 3.21 6.41 17.93
N GLU A 105 2.88 5.51 18.86
CA GLU A 105 3.47 4.18 18.95
C GLU A 105 3.39 3.40 17.61
N VAL A 106 4.38 2.54 17.40
CA VAL A 106 4.52 1.72 16.18
C VAL A 106 3.89 0.36 16.42
#